data_AF-A0A1S8ARS4-F1
#
_entry.id   AF-A0A1S8ARS4-F1
#
_cell.length_a   1.000
_cell.length_b   1.000
_cell.length_c   1.000
_cell.angle_alpha   90.00
_cell.angle_beta   90.00
_cell.angle_gamma   90.00
#
_symmetry.space_group_name_H-M   'P 1'
#
loop_
_entity.id
_entity.type
_entity.pdbx_description
1 polymer ?
#
loop_
_entity_poly.entity_id
_entity_poly.type
_entity_poly.pdbx_seq_one_letter_code
_entity_poly.pdbx_strand_id
1 'polypeptide(L)'
;MTETTLADIERALDRAAGLETEDAVSVLRTARQDVRNLATDPEVDEDRRTDLEGRVAQRIREVRERDAYDGGLGSAMNPAEDDAP
;
A
#
# COMPACT_ATOMS: atom_id res chain seq x y z
N MET A 1 10.73 5.79 22.79
CA MET A 1 10.19 5.38 21.48
C MET A 1 8.75 5.06 21.74
N THR A 2 7.83 5.82 21.14
CA THR A 2 6.39 5.57 21.29
C THR A 2 6.08 4.20 20.69
N GLU A 3 5.46 3.34 21.47
CA GLU A 3 4.93 2.07 20.97
C GLU A 3 3.93 2.36 19.86
N THR A 4 4.05 1.66 18.74
CA THR A 4 3.15 1.87 17.59
C THR A 4 1.81 1.26 17.91
N THR A 5 0.72 2.01 17.72
CA THR A 5 -0.64 1.53 18.01
C THR A 5 -1.41 1.18 16.74
N LEU A 6 -2.54 0.48 16.87
CA LEU A 6 -3.47 0.27 15.74
C LEU A 6 -3.91 1.61 15.11
N ALA A 7 -4.09 2.66 15.92
CA ALA A 7 -4.48 3.98 15.43
C ALA A 7 -3.38 4.65 14.58
N ASP A 8 -2.11 4.41 14.90
CA ASP A 8 -0.99 4.90 14.09
C ASP A 8 -0.94 4.22 12.73
N ILE A 9 -1.23 2.92 12.69
CA ILE A 9 -1.32 2.12 11.46
C ILE A 9 -2.49 2.59 10.59
N GLU A 10 -3.64 2.88 11.19
CA GLU A 10 -4.79 3.47 10.49
C GLU A 10 -4.44 4.84 9.89
N ARG A 11 -3.75 5.70 10.64
CA ARG A 11 -3.25 6.99 10.13
C ARG A 11 -2.25 6.81 8.98
N ALA A 12 -1.40 5.79 9.06
CA ALA A 12 -0.46 5.47 7.97
C ALA A 12 -1.20 5.01 6.69
N LEU A 13 -2.26 4.21 6.85
CA LEU A 13 -3.12 3.78 5.74
C LEU A 13 -3.80 4.97 5.05
N ASP A 14 -4.33 5.91 5.84
CA ASP A 14 -4.96 7.13 5.34
C ASP A 14 -3.94 8.03 4.61
N ARG A 15 -2.78 8.27 5.24
CA ARG A 15 -1.69 9.04 4.63
C ARG A 15 -1.25 8.45 3.29
N ALA A 16 -1.13 7.14 3.19
CA ALA A 16 -0.70 6.47 1.96
C ALA A 16 -1.66 6.72 0.77
N ALA A 17 -2.92 7.12 1.01
CA ALA A 17 -3.85 7.48 -0.05
C ALA A 17 -3.44 8.75 -0.81
N GLY A 18 -2.70 9.66 -0.15
CA GLY A 18 -2.25 10.93 -0.71
C GLY A 18 -0.78 10.95 -1.16
N LEU A 19 -0.09 9.83 -1.12
CA LEU A 19 1.32 9.72 -1.53
C LEU A 19 1.45 9.19 -2.96
N GLU A 20 2.60 9.50 -3.59
CA GLU A 20 3.00 8.85 -4.84
C GLU A 20 3.22 7.35 -4.63
N THR A 21 3.16 6.56 -5.70
CA THR A 21 3.16 5.09 -5.62
C THR A 21 4.29 4.55 -4.76
N GLU A 22 5.53 4.96 -5.01
CA GLU A 22 6.70 4.41 -4.31
C GLU A 22 6.65 4.72 -2.80
N ASP A 23 6.31 5.96 -2.45
CA ASP A 23 6.16 6.41 -1.07
C ASP A 23 4.98 5.73 -0.36
N ALA A 24 3.85 5.59 -1.06
CA ALA A 24 2.68 4.87 -0.56
C ALA A 24 3.02 3.41 -0.26
N VAL A 25 3.71 2.71 -1.18
CA VAL A 25 4.13 1.32 -0.97
C VAL A 25 5.11 1.22 0.21
N SER A 26 6.03 2.16 0.36
CA SER A 26 6.97 2.21 1.48
C SER A 26 6.25 2.32 2.82
N VAL A 27 5.36 3.31 2.96
CA VAL A 27 4.55 3.53 4.18
C VAL A 27 3.69 2.31 4.51
N LEU A 28 3.01 1.74 3.51
CA LEU A 28 2.15 0.58 3.72
C LEU A 28 2.93 -0.69 4.10
N ARG A 29 4.16 -0.86 3.61
CA ARG A 29 5.02 -1.98 4.01
C ARG A 29 5.43 -1.87 5.48
N THR A 30 5.77 -0.67 5.93
CA THR A 30 6.06 -0.39 7.35
C THR A 30 4.84 -0.66 8.21
N ALA A 31 3.68 -0.11 7.83
CA ALA A 31 2.41 -0.35 8.52
C ALA A 31 2.05 -1.85 8.64
N ARG A 32 2.35 -2.64 7.60
CA ARG A 32 2.18 -4.10 7.62
C ARG A 32 3.16 -4.80 8.56
N GLN A 33 4.37 -4.28 8.74
CA GLN A 33 5.29 -4.82 9.73
C GLN A 33 4.81 -4.50 11.15
N ASP A 34 4.37 -3.26 11.36
CA ASP A 34 3.89 -2.79 12.66
C ASP A 34 2.66 -3.56 13.13
N VAL A 35 1.68 -3.80 12.25
CA VAL A 35 0.47 -4.58 12.58
C VAL A 35 0.79 -6.04 12.94
N ARG A 36 1.90 -6.57 12.42
CA ARG A 36 2.38 -7.93 12.74
C ARG A 36 3.17 -7.95 14.04
N ASN A 37 3.93 -6.90 14.33
CA ASN A 37 4.60 -6.75 15.62
C ASN A 37 3.57 -6.65 16.76
N LEU A 38 2.41 -6.05 16.50
CA LEU A 38 1.31 -5.99 17.48
C LEU A 38 0.65 -7.35 17.77
N ALA A 39 0.94 -8.40 17.00
CA ALA A 39 0.42 -9.74 17.29
C ALA A 39 1.01 -10.35 18.58
N THR A 40 2.13 -9.82 19.08
CA THR A 40 2.71 -10.27 20.36
C THR A 40 2.17 -9.52 21.57
N ASP A 41 1.36 -8.49 21.34
CA ASP A 41 0.81 -7.64 22.41
C ASP A 41 -0.57 -8.18 22.85
N PRO A 42 -0.71 -8.67 24.11
CA PRO A 42 -1.97 -9.19 24.61
C PRO A 42 -3.04 -8.11 24.86
N GLU A 43 -2.68 -6.82 24.85
CA GLU A 43 -3.61 -5.71 25.02
C GLU A 43 -4.25 -5.29 23.68
N VAL A 44 -3.72 -5.78 22.57
CA VAL A 44 -4.24 -5.50 21.23
C VAL A 44 -5.41 -6.42 20.89
N ASP A 45 -6.49 -5.82 20.41
CA ASP A 45 -7.65 -6.52 19.87
C ASP A 45 -7.27 -7.29 18.60
N GLU A 46 -7.27 -8.62 18.67
CA GLU A 46 -6.84 -9.52 17.59
C GLU A 46 -7.72 -9.39 16.34
N ASP A 47 -9.03 -9.22 16.52
CA ASP A 47 -9.97 -9.08 15.40
C ASP A 47 -9.68 -7.77 14.65
N ARG A 48 -9.56 -6.65 15.39
CA ARG A 48 -9.21 -5.36 14.77
C ARG A 48 -7.85 -5.38 14.11
N ARG A 49 -6.85 -6.01 14.73
CA ARG A 49 -5.50 -6.14 14.16
C ARG A 49 -5.53 -6.94 12.85
N THR A 50 -6.26 -8.05 12.82
CA THR A 50 -6.37 -8.93 11.65
C THR A 50 -7.09 -8.23 10.50
N ASP A 51 -8.20 -7.54 10.79
CA ASP A 51 -8.92 -6.73 9.82
C ASP A 51 -8.03 -5.63 9.24
N LEU A 52 -7.26 -4.94 10.10
CA LEU A 52 -6.36 -3.89 9.66
C LEU A 52 -5.21 -4.45 8.82
N GLU A 53 -4.64 -5.60 9.17
CA GLU A 53 -3.63 -6.30 8.37
C GLU A 53 -4.15 -6.63 6.97
N GLY A 54 -5.39 -7.12 6.87
CA GLY A 54 -6.07 -7.37 5.60
C GLY A 54 -6.21 -6.11 4.75
N ARG A 55 -6.65 -5.00 5.36
CA ARG A 55 -6.79 -3.70 4.68
C ARG A 55 -5.45 -3.16 4.18
N VAL A 56 -4.37 -3.26 4.98
CA VAL A 56 -3.03 -2.85 4.54
C VAL A 56 -2.57 -3.69 3.35
N ALA A 57 -2.74 -5.01 3.41
CA ALA A 57 -2.35 -5.91 2.33
C ALA A 57 -3.11 -5.63 1.03
N GLN A 58 -4.42 -5.41 1.12
CA GLN A 58 -5.26 -5.01 -0.01
C GLN A 58 -4.77 -3.71 -0.64
N ARG A 59 -4.55 -2.66 0.18
CA ARG A 59 -4.12 -1.36 -0.35
C ARG A 59 -2.74 -1.42 -1.04
N ILE A 60 -1.79 -2.21 -0.53
CA ILE A 60 -0.50 -2.42 -1.21
C ILE A 60 -0.72 -2.97 -2.62
N ARG A 61 -1.65 -3.92 -2.77
CA ARG A 61 -1.98 -4.51 -4.06
C ARG A 61 -2.60 -3.48 -4.99
N GLU A 62 -3.61 -2.75 -4.52
CA GLU A 62 -4.29 -1.70 -5.29
C GLU A 62 -3.31 -0.63 -5.80
N VAL A 63 -2.39 -0.16 -4.95
CA VAL A 63 -1.40 0.85 -5.32
C VAL A 63 -0.46 0.33 -6.41
N ARG A 64 -0.02 -0.94 -6.31
CA ARG A 64 0.84 -1.55 -7.34
C ARG A 64 0.11 -1.83 -8.65
N GLU A 65 -1.15 -2.26 -8.57
CA GLU A 65 -1.97 -2.47 -9.75
C GLU A 65 -2.20 -1.13 -10.47
N ARG A 66 -2.56 -0.07 -9.72
CA ARG A 66 -2.69 1.29 -10.27
C ARG A 66 -1.42 1.73 -10.99
N ASP A 67 -0.25 1.56 -10.38
CA ASP A 67 1.04 1.90 -10.99
C ASP A 67 1.32 1.11 -12.28
N ALA A 68 0.98 -0.18 -12.31
CA ALA A 68 1.13 -0.99 -13.51
C ALA A 68 0.19 -0.54 -14.65
N TYR A 69 -1.00 -0.04 -14.33
CA TYR A 69 -1.95 0.49 -15.31
C TYR A 69 -1.58 1.91 -15.77
N ASP A 70 -1.27 2.83 -14.83
CA ASP A 70 -0.89 4.22 -15.11
C ASP A 70 0.49 4.30 -15.79
N GLY A 71 1.44 3.45 -15.38
CA GLY A 71 2.76 3.30 -16.01
C GLY A 71 2.75 2.44 -17.28
N GLY A 72 1.73 1.59 -17.46
CA GLY A 72 1.60 0.67 -18.59
C GLY A 72 1.17 1.33 -19.91
N LEU A 73 0.41 2.42 -19.87
CA LEU A 73 0.00 3.14 -21.09
C LEU A 73 1.10 4.04 -21.69
N GLY A 74 2.22 4.24 -21.00
CA GLY A 74 3.38 4.98 -21.53
C GLY A 74 4.32 4.15 -22.41
N SER A 75 4.25 2.81 -22.36
CA SER A 75 5.16 1.92 -23.12
C SER A 75 4.46 1.11 -24.22
N ALA A 76 3.14 1.20 -24.35
CA ALA A 76 2.38 0.52 -25.43
C ALA A 76 2.01 1.46 -26.60
N MET A 77 2.32 2.76 -26.53
CA MET A 77 2.27 3.66 -27.69
C MET A 77 3.59 3.58 -28.47
N ASN A 78 3.82 2.44 -29.12
CA ASN A 78 4.54 2.44 -30.38
C ASN A 78 3.66 1.78 -31.44
N PRO A 79 2.57 2.42 -31.89
CA PRO A 79 2.20 2.24 -33.27
C PRO A 79 3.32 2.92 -34.06
N ALA A 80 4.23 2.11 -34.61
CA ALA A 80 4.99 2.57 -35.76
C ALA A 80 3.96 2.78 -36.90
N GLU A 81 3.28 3.93 -36.87
CA GLU A 81 2.65 4.51 -38.03
C GLU A 81 3.77 5.12 -38.87
N ASP A 82 4.38 4.31 -39.73
CA ASP A 82 4.77 4.75 -41.07
C ASP A 82 5.09 3.51 -41.94
N ASP A 83 4.04 2.78 -42.33
CA ASP A 83 4.07 2.06 -43.60
C ASP A 83 3.17 2.83 -44.56
N ALA A 84 3.73 3.90 -45.10
CA ALA A 84 3.22 4.63 -46.25
C ALA A 84 4.42 5.10 -47.09
N PRO A 85 4.37 5.10 -48.44
CA PRO A 85 3.46 4.44 -49.38
C PRO A 85 4.09 3.26 -50.17
#